data_AF-A0A553ZM53-F1
#
_entry.id   AF-A0A553ZM53-F1
#
_cell.length_a   1.000
_cell.length_b   1.000
_cell.length_c   1.000
_cell.angle_alpha   90.00
_cell.angle_beta   90.00
_cell.angle_gamma   90.00
#
_symmetry.space_group_name_H-M   'P 1'
#
loop_
_entity.id
_entity.type
_entity.pdbx_description
1 polymer ?
#
loop_
_entity_poly.entity_id
_entity_poly.type
_entity_poly.pdbx_seq_one_letter_code
_entity_poly.pdbx_strand_id
1 'polypeptide(L)'
;ADEREAGRAPGFENVPAIVAAAASLRAVRADAAAEAERLRGLVARIRERVAASVPDVEVVGDPERRLPHLVTFSCLYVDGESLLHGLDRAGFSVSSGSSCTSSTLTPSHVLKAMGVLSEGNVRVSLPVGTGADEVERFLDVLPGAVREVREALGAPGVVAAAPESGEPGSLVVDALGARCPVPVIELAKAIERVPVGATVTVRSDDEVAALDIPAWCWSQGQEYVGARSLERERGAAYVVRRRV
;
A
#
# COMPACT_ATOMS: atom_id res chain seq x y z
N ALA A 1 -12.32 -44.36 -5.56
CA ALA A 1 -11.66 -43.20 -4.93
C ALA A 1 -10.44 -43.73 -4.20
N ASP A 2 -9.33 -43.00 -4.20
CA ASP A 2 -8.11 -43.40 -3.47
C ASP A 2 -8.43 -43.40 -1.95
N GLU A 3 -8.28 -44.55 -1.29
CA GLU A 3 -8.55 -44.71 0.14
C GLU A 3 -7.35 -44.34 1.03
N ARG A 4 -6.19 -44.04 0.42
CA ARG A 4 -4.98 -43.60 1.14
C ARG A 4 -5.22 -42.28 1.87
N GLU A 5 -4.49 -42.07 2.97
CA GLU A 5 -4.67 -40.90 3.85
C GLU A 5 -6.15 -40.70 4.27
N ALA A 6 -6.91 -41.79 4.44
CA ALA A 6 -8.36 -41.77 4.69
C ALA A 6 -9.16 -40.96 3.66
N GLY A 7 -8.70 -40.94 2.40
CA GLY A 7 -9.30 -40.18 1.30
C GLY A 7 -9.05 -38.66 1.36
N ARG A 8 -8.14 -38.18 2.23
CA ARG A 8 -7.86 -36.74 2.40
C ARG A 8 -6.90 -36.19 1.36
N ALA A 9 -6.01 -37.02 0.80
CA ALA A 9 -5.06 -36.63 -0.22
C ALA A 9 -4.92 -37.75 -1.25
N PRO A 10 -5.13 -37.48 -2.55
CA PRO A 10 -4.88 -38.47 -3.59
C PRO A 10 -3.38 -38.56 -3.91
N GLY A 11 -2.91 -39.74 -4.32
CA GLY A 11 -1.55 -39.94 -4.82
C GLY A 11 -0.57 -40.49 -3.79
N PHE A 12 0.71 -40.60 -4.19
CA PHE A 12 1.78 -41.06 -3.31
C PHE A 12 2.36 -39.90 -2.50
N GLU A 13 2.85 -40.21 -1.30
CA GLU A 13 3.46 -39.24 -0.41
C GLU A 13 4.71 -38.63 -1.05
N ASN A 14 4.84 -37.31 -0.99
CA ASN A 14 6.07 -36.63 -1.37
C ASN A 14 7.10 -36.77 -0.24
N VAL A 15 7.62 -37.98 -0.06
CA VAL A 15 8.57 -38.33 1.02
C VAL A 15 9.76 -37.36 1.07
N PRO A 16 10.41 -36.97 -0.04
CA PRO A 16 11.48 -35.98 0.00
C PRO A 16 11.07 -34.63 0.58
N ALA A 17 9.91 -34.08 0.17
CA ALA A 17 9.43 -32.80 0.68
C ALA A 17 9.04 -32.86 2.16
N ILE A 18 8.45 -33.98 2.60
CA ILE A 18 8.10 -34.21 4.01
C ILE A 18 9.37 -34.20 4.88
N VAL A 19 10.40 -34.95 4.47
CA VAL A 19 11.67 -35.01 5.20
C VAL A 19 12.37 -33.64 5.21
N ALA A 20 12.39 -32.95 4.07
CA ALA A 20 12.96 -31.61 3.98
C ALA A 20 12.24 -30.60 4.89
N ALA A 21 10.90 -30.59 4.90
CA ALA A 21 10.12 -29.71 5.76
C ALA A 21 10.40 -29.96 7.26
N ALA A 22 10.48 -31.23 7.66
CA ALA A 22 10.81 -31.60 9.05
C ALA A 22 12.24 -31.19 9.43
N ALA A 23 13.21 -31.37 8.54
CA ALA A 23 14.60 -30.97 8.76
C ALA A 23 14.72 -29.44 8.87
N SER A 24 14.12 -28.69 7.94
CA SER A 24 14.11 -27.22 7.96
C SER A 24 13.46 -26.68 9.23
N LEU A 25 12.34 -27.26 9.66
CA LEU A 25 11.66 -26.84 10.88
C LEU A 25 12.53 -27.07 12.13
N ARG A 26 13.26 -28.20 12.20
CA ARG A 26 14.19 -28.45 13.32
C ARG A 26 15.35 -27.46 13.31
N ALA A 27 15.91 -27.17 12.13
CA ALA A 27 17.03 -26.26 11.98
C ALA A 27 16.68 -24.84 12.47
N VAL A 28 15.50 -24.32 12.12
CA VAL A 28 15.11 -22.95 12.51
C VAL A 28 14.58 -22.83 13.93
N ARG A 29 14.04 -23.92 14.52
CA ARG A 29 13.36 -23.87 15.83
C ARG A 29 14.26 -23.47 16.99
N ALA A 30 15.53 -23.89 16.97
CA ALA A 30 16.45 -23.62 18.07
C ALA A 30 16.72 -22.10 18.23
N ASP A 31 16.87 -21.41 17.11
CA ASP A 31 17.24 -19.98 17.08
C ASP A 31 16.04 -19.04 16.84
N ALA A 32 14.84 -19.59 16.61
CA ALA A 32 13.66 -18.83 16.20
C ALA A 32 13.31 -17.67 17.14
N ALA A 33 13.47 -17.84 18.46
CA ALA A 33 13.16 -16.78 19.42
C ALA A 33 14.17 -15.62 19.35
N ALA A 34 15.46 -15.94 19.28
CA ALA A 34 16.53 -14.95 19.17
C ALA A 34 16.45 -14.20 17.83
N GLU A 35 16.21 -14.93 16.73
CA GLU A 35 16.05 -14.33 15.41
C GLU A 35 14.78 -13.46 15.33
N ALA A 36 13.68 -13.89 15.95
CA ALA A 36 12.48 -13.07 16.03
C ALA A 36 12.74 -11.74 16.75
N GLU A 37 13.49 -11.74 17.85
CA GLU A 37 13.83 -10.51 18.57
C GLU A 37 14.70 -9.58 17.72
N ARG A 38 15.72 -10.13 17.05
CA ARG A 38 16.58 -9.38 16.14
C ARG A 38 15.79 -8.74 14.99
N LEU A 39 14.93 -9.51 14.33
CA LEU A 39 14.10 -9.04 13.23
C LEU A 39 13.06 -8.02 13.69
N ARG A 40 12.49 -8.15 14.91
CA ARG A 40 11.61 -7.11 15.49
C ARG A 40 12.31 -5.76 15.56
N GLY A 41 13.57 -5.74 15.99
CA GLY A 41 14.38 -4.52 16.05
C GLY A 41 14.57 -3.88 14.67
N LEU A 42 14.91 -4.68 13.66
CA LEU A 42 15.06 -4.20 12.27
C LEU A 42 13.73 -3.69 11.69
N VAL A 43 12.64 -4.44 11.88
CA VAL A 43 11.31 -4.03 11.43
C VAL A 43 10.85 -2.76 12.14
N ALA A 44 11.08 -2.62 13.45
CA ALA A 44 10.75 -1.41 14.19
C ALA A 44 11.48 -0.19 13.60
N ARG A 45 12.77 -0.35 13.28
CA ARG A 45 13.58 0.67 12.63
C ARG A 45 13.04 1.05 11.25
N ILE A 46 12.64 0.07 10.43
CA ILE A 46 12.01 0.35 9.13
C ILE A 46 10.72 1.15 9.33
N ARG A 47 9.84 0.71 10.23
CA ARG A 47 8.56 1.41 10.50
C ARG A 47 8.77 2.87 10.89
N GLU A 48 9.70 3.13 11.80
CA GLU A 48 10.02 4.49 12.25
C GLU A 48 10.63 5.34 11.13
N ARG A 49 11.67 4.83 10.47
CA ARG A 49 12.39 5.59 9.43
C ARG A 49 11.53 5.85 8.21
N VAL A 50 10.76 4.87 7.74
CA VAL A 50 9.83 5.06 6.62
C VAL A 50 8.82 6.15 6.94
N ALA A 51 8.17 6.09 8.11
CA ALA A 51 7.21 7.10 8.54
C ALA A 51 7.83 8.50 8.67
N ALA A 52 9.12 8.59 9.02
CA ALA A 52 9.82 9.86 9.17
C ALA A 52 10.37 10.44 7.86
N SER A 53 10.83 9.60 6.93
CA SER A 53 11.58 10.04 5.74
C SER A 53 10.77 10.02 4.44
N VAL A 54 9.63 9.34 4.41
CA VAL A 54 8.77 9.26 3.23
C VAL A 54 7.50 10.07 3.51
N PRO A 55 7.30 11.24 2.88
CA PRO A 55 6.06 12.00 3.00
C PRO A 55 4.86 11.18 2.53
N ASP A 56 3.67 11.42 3.08
CA ASP A 56 2.43 10.75 2.69
C ASP A 56 2.59 9.23 2.61
N VAL A 57 3.03 8.63 3.71
CA VAL A 57 3.16 7.19 3.87
C VAL A 57 2.32 6.71 5.04
N GLU A 58 1.66 5.58 4.86
CA GLU A 58 0.92 4.90 5.91
C GLU A 58 1.61 3.57 6.21
N VAL A 59 2.14 3.40 7.42
CA VAL A 59 2.71 2.12 7.87
C VAL A 59 1.60 1.28 8.48
N VAL A 60 1.28 0.15 7.84
CA VAL A 60 0.10 -0.66 8.13
C VAL A 60 0.40 -1.74 9.18
N GLY A 61 -0.63 -2.14 9.93
CA GLY A 61 -0.61 -3.27 10.87
C GLY A 61 -0.26 -2.89 12.31
N ASP A 62 -0.60 -3.82 13.24
CA ASP A 62 -0.46 -3.63 14.69
C ASP A 62 1.01 -3.33 15.08
N PRO A 63 1.26 -2.29 15.90
CA PRO A 63 2.59 -1.85 16.29
C PRO A 63 3.30 -2.83 17.24
N GLU A 64 2.63 -3.87 17.73
CA GLU A 64 3.23 -4.87 18.63
C GLU A 64 2.92 -6.30 18.16
N ARG A 65 1.65 -6.60 17.88
CA ARG A 65 1.15 -7.94 17.53
C ARG A 65 1.27 -8.21 16.03
N ARG A 66 2.50 -8.21 15.54
CA ARG A 66 2.85 -8.56 14.16
C ARG A 66 3.92 -9.63 14.09
N LEU A 67 4.05 -10.23 12.90
CA LEU A 67 5.18 -11.10 12.59
C LEU A 67 6.49 -10.29 12.69
N PRO A 68 7.56 -10.88 13.26
CA PRO A 68 8.79 -10.16 13.57
C PRO A 68 9.56 -9.69 12.34
N HIS A 69 9.30 -10.28 11.18
CA HIS A 69 10.09 -10.14 9.96
C HIS A 69 9.34 -9.44 8.82
N LEU A 70 8.12 -8.96 9.07
CA LEU A 70 7.29 -8.32 8.05
C LEU A 70 6.99 -6.87 8.42
N VAL A 71 7.08 -6.00 7.42
CA VAL A 71 6.55 -4.64 7.46
C VAL A 71 5.84 -4.34 6.16
N THR A 72 4.69 -3.69 6.27
CA THR A 72 3.89 -3.23 5.14
C THR A 72 3.66 -1.75 5.29
N PHE A 73 3.82 -1.00 4.20
CA PHE A 73 3.48 0.42 4.14
C PHE A 73 2.90 0.76 2.77
N SER A 74 2.08 1.80 2.72
CA SER A 74 1.47 2.32 1.50
C SER A 74 1.95 3.75 1.29
N CYS A 75 2.54 4.03 0.13
CA CYS A 75 2.93 5.39 -0.24
C CYS A 75 1.82 6.01 -1.08
N LEU A 76 1.26 7.14 -0.65
CA LEU A 76 0.30 7.87 -1.47
C LEU A 76 0.97 8.43 -2.72
N TYR A 77 0.18 8.55 -3.78
CA TYR A 77 0.53 9.08 -5.09
C TYR A 77 1.59 8.24 -5.80
N VAL A 78 1.62 6.95 -5.51
CA VAL A 78 2.63 6.02 -6.01
C VAL A 78 1.93 4.82 -6.64
N ASP A 79 2.29 4.55 -7.90
CA ASP A 79 2.02 3.26 -8.50
C ASP A 79 2.96 2.20 -7.89
N GLY A 80 2.39 1.19 -7.25
CA GLY A 80 3.15 0.17 -6.52
C GLY A 80 4.06 -0.65 -7.43
N GLU A 81 3.64 -0.92 -8.67
CA GLU A 81 4.45 -1.68 -9.63
C GLU A 81 5.67 -0.88 -10.08
N SER A 82 5.50 0.41 -10.37
CA SER A 82 6.60 1.34 -10.68
C SER A 82 7.60 1.44 -9.53
N LEU A 83 7.14 1.49 -8.28
CA LEU A 83 8.02 1.52 -7.12
C LEU A 83 8.78 0.20 -6.94
N LEU A 84 8.11 -0.94 -7.11
CA LEU A 84 8.74 -2.26 -7.09
C LEU A 84 9.86 -2.36 -8.14
N HIS A 85 9.60 -1.93 -9.38
CA HIS A 85 10.62 -1.88 -10.43
C HIS A 85 11.77 -0.92 -10.08
N GLY A 86 11.48 0.23 -9.46
CA GLY A 86 12.51 1.16 -8.99
C GLY A 86 13.43 0.54 -7.93
N LEU A 87 12.85 -0.18 -6.97
CA LEU A 87 13.59 -0.86 -5.91
C LEU A 87 14.39 -2.06 -6.43
N ASP A 88 13.85 -2.81 -7.40
CA ASP A 88 14.54 -3.92 -8.06
C ASP A 88 15.81 -3.43 -8.78
N ARG A 89 15.74 -2.31 -9.51
CA ARG A 89 16.92 -1.68 -10.12
C ARG A 89 17.96 -1.24 -9.09
N ALA A 90 17.53 -0.89 -7.88
CA ALA A 90 18.41 -0.57 -6.76
C ALA A 90 18.92 -1.82 -6.00
N GLY A 91 18.57 -3.03 -6.46
CA GLY A 91 19.04 -4.29 -5.89
C GLY A 91 18.18 -4.84 -4.75
N PHE A 92 16.95 -4.34 -4.57
CA PHE A 92 16.03 -4.80 -3.53
C PHE A 92 14.84 -5.54 -4.12
N SER A 93 14.62 -6.77 -3.65
CA SER A 93 13.42 -7.54 -3.96
C SER A 93 12.37 -7.34 -2.86
N VAL A 94 11.27 -6.70 -3.20
CA VAL A 94 10.11 -6.50 -2.31
C VAL A 94 8.84 -6.99 -3.01
N SER A 95 7.76 -7.20 -2.26
CA SER A 95 6.45 -7.54 -2.83
C SER A 95 5.50 -6.35 -2.72
N SER A 96 4.49 -6.26 -3.57
CA SER A 96 3.29 -5.51 -3.24
C SER A 96 2.37 -6.42 -2.40
N GLY A 97 1.69 -5.90 -1.38
CA GLY A 97 0.79 -6.67 -0.52
C GLY A 97 -0.54 -7.08 -1.19
N SER A 98 -0.68 -6.79 -2.47
CA SER A 98 -1.71 -7.31 -3.37
C SER A 98 -1.21 -8.63 -3.92
N SER A 99 -1.96 -9.73 -3.78
CA SER A 99 -1.60 -11.00 -4.39
C SER A 99 -1.20 -10.78 -5.86
N CYS A 100 0.09 -10.92 -6.16
CA CYS A 100 0.61 -10.97 -7.52
C CYS A 100 0.11 -12.25 -8.20
N THR A 101 -1.16 -12.29 -8.60
CA THR A 101 -1.66 -13.23 -9.60
C THR A 101 -2.81 -12.61 -10.39
N SER A 102 -2.52 -12.29 -11.66
CA SER A 102 -3.42 -12.31 -12.81
C SER A 102 -4.61 -11.32 -12.88
N SER A 103 -4.51 -10.42 -13.85
CA SER A 103 -5.57 -9.92 -14.75
C SER A 103 -6.69 -9.02 -14.21
N THR A 104 -6.83 -8.83 -12.90
CA THR A 104 -7.77 -7.85 -12.37
C THR A 104 -7.05 -6.95 -11.37
N LEU A 105 -7.12 -5.62 -11.58
CA LEU A 105 -6.64 -4.55 -10.68
C LEU A 105 -7.45 -4.52 -9.37
N THR A 106 -7.75 -5.68 -8.80
CA THR A 106 -8.58 -5.80 -7.61
C THR A 106 -7.71 -5.50 -6.39
N PRO A 107 -8.11 -4.53 -5.55
CA PRO A 107 -7.32 -4.15 -4.39
C PRO A 107 -7.21 -5.33 -3.42
N SER A 108 -6.12 -5.36 -2.64
CA SER A 108 -5.90 -6.42 -1.64
C SER A 108 -7.12 -6.54 -0.73
N HIS A 109 -7.76 -7.71 -0.71
CA HIS A 109 -8.93 -7.95 0.13
C HIS A 109 -8.63 -7.76 1.63
N VAL A 110 -7.36 -7.95 2.03
CA VAL A 110 -6.90 -7.71 3.40
C VAL A 110 -6.84 -6.22 3.70
N LEU A 111 -6.17 -5.42 2.86
CA LEU A 111 -6.09 -3.96 3.05
C LEU A 111 -7.48 -3.32 2.99
N LYS A 112 -8.35 -3.82 2.10
CA LYS A 112 -9.76 -3.46 2.04
C LYS A 112 -10.50 -3.75 3.35
N ALA A 113 -10.32 -4.95 3.92
CA ALA A 113 -10.94 -5.31 5.19
C ALA A 113 -10.39 -4.48 6.37
N MET A 114 -9.14 -4.02 6.27
CA MET A 114 -8.52 -3.11 7.24
C MET A 114 -8.97 -1.65 7.08
N GLY A 115 -9.52 -1.28 5.93
CA GLY A 115 -9.91 0.10 5.63
C GLY A 115 -8.72 1.05 5.45
N VAL A 116 -7.56 0.52 5.07
CA VAL A 116 -6.32 1.29 4.85
C VAL A 116 -6.05 1.45 3.35
N LEU A 117 -5.13 2.36 3.01
CA LEU A 117 -4.75 2.60 1.62
C LEU A 117 -4.16 1.36 0.96
N SER A 118 -4.69 1.03 -0.21
CA SER A 118 -4.22 -0.10 -1.03
C SER A 118 -3.22 0.31 -2.11
N GLU A 119 -3.28 1.56 -2.53
CA GLU A 119 -2.34 2.22 -3.42
C GLU A 119 -0.89 2.19 -2.90
N GLY A 120 0.07 2.07 -3.83
CA GLY A 120 1.50 2.21 -3.52
C GLY A 120 1.99 1.24 -2.44
N ASN A 121 1.29 0.13 -2.24
CA ASN A 121 1.55 -0.78 -1.13
C ASN A 121 2.83 -1.60 -1.38
N VAL A 122 3.72 -1.59 -0.40
CA VAL A 122 4.95 -2.37 -0.35
C VAL A 122 4.97 -3.23 0.90
N ARG A 123 5.23 -4.52 0.71
CA ARG A 123 5.50 -5.50 1.76
C ARG A 123 6.97 -5.90 1.69
N VAL A 124 7.70 -5.56 2.75
CA VAL A 124 9.08 -5.98 2.96
C VAL A 124 9.09 -7.18 3.90
N SER A 125 9.69 -8.27 3.43
CA SER A 125 9.96 -9.47 4.21
C SER A 125 11.46 -9.56 4.46
N LEU A 126 11.89 -9.71 5.70
CA LEU A 126 13.30 -9.88 6.04
C LEU A 126 13.62 -11.38 6.17
N PRO A 127 14.41 -11.97 5.25
CA PRO A 127 14.90 -13.33 5.41
C PRO A 127 15.75 -13.51 6.68
N VAL A 128 15.97 -14.77 7.05
CA VAL A 128 16.92 -15.13 8.11
C VAL A 128 18.31 -14.64 7.73
N GLY A 129 18.98 -13.96 8.66
CA GLY A 129 20.34 -13.46 8.47
C GLY A 129 20.45 -12.09 7.79
N THR A 130 19.34 -11.43 7.45
CA THR A 130 19.38 -10.05 6.90
C THR A 130 20.16 -9.11 7.79
N GLY A 131 21.14 -8.40 7.22
CA GLY A 131 22.02 -7.49 7.93
C GLY A 131 21.34 -6.16 8.28
N ALA A 132 21.80 -5.51 9.35
CA ALA A 132 21.34 -4.15 9.68
C ALA A 132 21.79 -3.13 8.61
N ASP A 133 22.96 -3.35 8.00
CA ASP A 133 23.49 -2.55 6.91
C ASP A 133 22.63 -2.64 5.64
N GLU A 134 22.09 -3.82 5.33
CA GLU A 134 21.12 -4.00 4.23
C GLU A 134 19.85 -3.19 4.46
N VAL A 135 19.35 -3.19 5.70
CA VAL A 135 18.18 -2.38 6.09
C VAL A 135 18.49 -0.88 5.98
N GLU A 136 19.68 -0.42 6.40
CA GLU A 136 20.05 0.98 6.22
C GLU A 136 20.15 1.38 4.74
N ARG A 137 20.78 0.54 3.91
CA ARG A 137 20.84 0.81 2.46
C ARG A 137 19.44 0.92 1.85
N PHE A 138 18.51 0.06 2.25
CA PHE A 138 17.12 0.13 1.81
C PHE A 138 16.47 1.45 2.22
N LEU A 139 16.64 1.87 3.47
CA LEU A 139 16.07 3.10 4.02
C LEU A 139 16.66 4.37 3.40
N ASP A 140 17.91 4.33 2.96
CA ASP A 140 18.55 5.46 2.28
C ASP A 140 18.06 5.61 0.83
N VAL A 141 17.75 4.50 0.15
CA VAL A 141 17.28 4.49 -1.24
C VAL A 141 15.80 4.80 -1.36
N LEU A 142 14.97 4.28 -0.44
CA LEU A 142 13.51 4.31 -0.55
C LEU A 142 12.92 5.72 -0.80
N PRO A 143 13.32 6.79 -0.09
CA PRO A 143 12.75 8.13 -0.31
C PRO A 143 13.01 8.64 -1.73
N GLY A 144 14.19 8.36 -2.28
CA GLY A 144 14.55 8.72 -3.65
C GLY A 144 13.68 7.99 -4.68
N ALA A 145 13.51 6.69 -4.51
CA ALA A 145 12.67 5.86 -5.39
C ALA A 145 11.20 6.31 -5.36
N VAL A 146 10.65 6.61 -4.16
CA VAL A 146 9.28 7.12 -4.02
C VAL A 146 9.11 8.47 -4.72
N ARG A 147 10.07 9.39 -4.54
CA ARG A 147 10.03 10.71 -5.19
C ARG A 147 10.05 10.60 -6.71
N GLU A 148 10.90 9.75 -7.28
CA GLU A 148 10.98 9.54 -8.73
C GLU A 148 9.65 9.04 -9.31
N VAL A 149 8.98 8.10 -8.64
CA VAL A 149 7.67 7.59 -9.09
C VAL A 149 6.59 8.68 -8.99
N ARG A 150 6.59 9.47 -7.90
CA ARG A 150 5.66 10.59 -7.73
C ARG A 150 5.83 11.66 -8.80
N GLU A 151 7.07 12.02 -9.13
CA GLU A 151 7.40 12.99 -10.18
C GLU A 151 6.90 12.50 -11.55
N ALA A 152 7.09 11.21 -11.87
CA ALA A 152 6.63 10.63 -13.13
C ALA A 152 5.10 10.62 -13.28
N LEU A 153 4.36 10.50 -12.18
CA LEU A 153 2.89 10.51 -12.16
C LEU A 153 2.30 11.92 -12.02
N GLY A 154 3.14 12.95 -11.88
CA GLY A 154 2.69 14.32 -11.64
C GLY A 154 1.88 14.42 -10.34
N ALA A 155 2.28 13.71 -9.29
CA ALA A 155 1.68 13.81 -7.96
C ALA A 155 1.66 15.27 -7.47
N PRO A 156 0.70 15.69 -6.62
CA PRO A 156 0.77 17.00 -5.99
C PRO A 156 2.13 17.15 -5.29
N GLY A 157 2.76 18.31 -5.46
CA GLY A 157 4.05 18.57 -4.81
C GLY A 157 3.91 18.55 -3.29
N VAL A 158 4.98 18.20 -2.59
CA VAL A 158 5.08 18.41 -1.13
C VAL A 158 5.23 19.92 -0.90
N VAL A 159 4.15 20.68 -1.01
CA VAL A 159 4.18 22.13 -0.81
C VAL A 159 3.36 22.50 0.41
N ALA A 160 4.03 23.09 1.41
CA ALA A 160 3.36 23.85 2.45
C ALA A 160 2.58 25.00 1.79
N ALA A 161 1.28 25.07 2.07
CA ALA A 161 0.34 25.96 1.42
C ALA A 161 0.73 27.45 1.51
N ALA A 162 0.55 28.18 0.40
CA ALA A 162 0.30 29.62 0.39
C ALA A 162 -1.10 29.85 -0.21
N PRO A 163 -1.91 30.80 0.31
CA PRO A 163 -3.26 31.00 -0.16
C PRO A 163 -3.27 31.90 -1.39
N GLU A 164 -3.83 31.43 -2.49
CA GLU A 164 -4.33 32.33 -3.55
C GLU A 164 -5.84 32.20 -3.66
N SER A 165 -6.47 33.38 -3.69
CA SER A 165 -7.88 33.67 -3.56
C SER A 165 -8.73 33.29 -4.78
N GLY A 166 -9.92 32.73 -4.53
CA GLY A 166 -11.05 32.70 -5.49
C GLY A 166 -12.18 31.74 -5.06
N GLU A 167 -13.42 32.22 -4.96
CA GLU A 167 -14.66 31.44 -4.71
C GLU A 167 -15.40 31.06 -6.02
N PRO A 168 -16.38 30.11 -6.07
CA PRO A 168 -16.98 29.28 -5.01
C PRO A 168 -16.87 27.75 -5.28
N GLY A 169 -16.63 26.93 -4.26
CA GLY A 169 -17.70 26.28 -3.48
C GLY A 169 -17.83 24.78 -3.76
N SER A 170 -17.58 24.32 -5.00
CA SER A 170 -17.31 22.91 -5.29
C SER A 170 -16.64 22.68 -6.66
N LEU A 171 -15.75 21.67 -6.76
CA LEU A 171 -15.11 21.25 -8.01
C LEU A 171 -15.53 19.83 -8.41
N VAL A 172 -15.45 19.52 -9.71
CA VAL A 172 -15.61 18.17 -10.23
C VAL A 172 -14.32 17.75 -10.91
N VAL A 173 -13.80 16.58 -10.52
CA VAL A 173 -12.68 15.90 -11.15
C VAL A 173 -13.23 14.76 -11.98
N ASP A 174 -12.92 14.74 -13.28
CA ASP A 174 -13.28 13.63 -14.16
C ASP A 174 -12.06 12.71 -14.35
N ALA A 175 -12.07 11.57 -13.66
CA ALA A 175 -11.02 10.56 -13.70
C ALA A 175 -11.51 9.25 -14.32
N LEU A 176 -12.56 9.29 -15.16
CA LEU A 176 -13.07 8.12 -15.87
C LEU A 176 -12.00 7.57 -16.83
N GLY A 177 -11.86 6.24 -16.85
CA GLY A 177 -10.84 5.54 -17.62
C GLY A 177 -9.46 5.55 -16.98
N ALA A 178 -9.23 6.38 -15.97
CA ALA A 178 -8.00 6.34 -15.19
C ALA A 178 -8.04 5.18 -14.18
N ARG A 179 -6.86 4.79 -13.70
CA ARG A 179 -6.69 3.73 -12.68
C ARG A 179 -5.86 4.28 -11.52
N CYS A 180 -6.00 3.67 -10.35
CA CYS A 180 -5.16 3.91 -9.18
C CYS A 180 -3.68 4.00 -9.60
N PRO A 181 -2.94 5.05 -9.22
CA PRO A 181 -3.28 6.08 -8.21
C PRO A 181 -3.98 7.36 -8.73
N VAL A 182 -4.29 7.45 -10.02
CA VAL A 182 -4.65 8.73 -10.67
C VAL A 182 -5.89 9.43 -10.07
N PRO A 183 -7.02 8.76 -9.77
CA PRO A 183 -8.19 9.43 -9.21
C PRO A 183 -7.90 10.14 -7.87
N VAL A 184 -7.02 9.58 -7.04
CA VAL A 184 -6.62 10.16 -5.75
C VAL A 184 -5.64 11.32 -5.94
N ILE A 185 -4.71 11.20 -6.89
CA ILE A 185 -3.80 12.30 -7.29
C ILE A 185 -4.59 13.53 -7.73
N GLU A 186 -5.59 13.35 -8.61
CA GLU A 186 -6.39 14.46 -9.11
C GLU A 186 -7.33 15.03 -8.04
N LEU A 187 -7.85 14.19 -7.14
CA LEU A 187 -8.56 14.65 -5.95
C LEU A 187 -7.68 15.53 -5.06
N ALA A 188 -6.45 15.09 -4.77
CA ALA A 188 -5.52 15.84 -3.93
C ALA A 188 -5.16 17.20 -4.56
N LYS A 189 -4.93 17.27 -5.87
CA LYS A 189 -4.74 18.57 -6.56
C LYS A 189 -5.98 19.45 -6.49
N ALA A 190 -7.17 18.87 -6.63
CA ALA A 190 -8.41 19.63 -6.64
C ALA A 190 -8.82 20.12 -5.24
N ILE A 191 -8.56 19.36 -4.18
CA ILE A 191 -8.96 19.73 -2.81
C ILE A 191 -8.24 21.00 -2.36
N GLU A 192 -6.97 21.19 -2.75
CA GLU A 192 -6.18 22.37 -2.39
C GLU A 192 -6.75 23.66 -3.00
N ARG A 193 -7.48 23.53 -4.11
CA ARG A 193 -8.05 24.64 -4.88
C ARG A 193 -9.45 25.07 -4.42
N VAL A 194 -10.10 24.32 -3.53
CA VAL A 194 -11.43 24.68 -2.99
C VAL A 194 -11.30 25.26 -1.58
N PRO A 195 -12.15 26.21 -1.16
CA PRO A 195 -12.09 26.72 0.21
C PRO A 195 -12.47 25.66 1.25
N VAL A 196 -12.05 25.84 2.50
CA VAL A 196 -12.48 24.95 3.60
C VAL A 196 -14.01 24.96 3.70
N GLY A 197 -14.61 23.78 3.78
CA GLY A 197 -16.06 23.57 3.75
C GLY A 197 -16.66 23.29 2.37
N ALA A 198 -15.95 23.62 1.28
CA ALA A 198 -16.33 23.28 -0.08
C ALA A 198 -16.10 21.80 -0.40
N THR A 199 -16.71 21.32 -1.48
CA THR A 199 -16.62 19.91 -1.89
C THR A 199 -15.89 19.69 -3.21
N VAL A 200 -15.18 18.57 -3.34
CA VAL A 200 -14.69 18.03 -4.60
C VAL A 200 -15.47 16.76 -4.91
N THR A 201 -15.97 16.63 -6.14
CA THR A 201 -16.62 15.41 -6.63
C THR A 201 -15.70 14.71 -7.63
N VAL A 202 -15.26 13.50 -7.33
CA VAL A 202 -14.42 12.69 -8.23
C VAL A 202 -15.29 11.68 -8.96
N ARG A 203 -15.32 11.72 -10.29
CA ARG A 203 -15.94 10.69 -11.13
C ARG A 203 -14.89 9.65 -11.47
N SER A 204 -15.15 8.39 -11.14
CA SER A 204 -14.21 7.29 -11.41
C SER A 204 -14.97 6.00 -11.74
N ASP A 205 -14.47 5.26 -12.73
CA ASP A 205 -14.89 3.90 -13.09
C ASP A 205 -13.94 2.83 -12.50
N ASP A 206 -12.90 3.28 -11.79
CA ASP A 206 -11.98 2.41 -11.05
C ASP A 206 -12.61 1.90 -9.76
N GLU A 207 -12.71 0.58 -9.63
CA GLU A 207 -13.27 -0.09 -8.45
C GLU A 207 -12.44 0.16 -7.19
N VAL A 208 -11.14 0.46 -7.34
CA VAL A 208 -10.23 0.78 -6.22
C VAL A 208 -10.57 2.13 -5.61
N ALA A 209 -11.11 3.09 -6.37
CA ALA A 209 -11.45 4.42 -5.87
C ALA A 209 -12.49 4.39 -4.73
N ALA A 210 -13.34 3.35 -4.68
CA ALA A 210 -14.29 3.14 -3.60
C ALA A 210 -13.64 2.82 -2.24
N LEU A 211 -12.40 2.31 -2.26
CA LEU A 211 -11.60 2.04 -1.07
C LEU A 211 -10.63 3.19 -0.78
N ASP A 212 -9.89 3.61 -1.81
CA ASP A 212 -8.79 4.55 -1.61
C ASP A 212 -9.27 5.98 -1.33
N ILE A 213 -10.38 6.46 -1.92
CA ILE A 213 -10.87 7.83 -1.64
C ILE A 213 -11.28 8.00 -0.17
N PRO A 214 -12.10 7.12 0.44
CA PRO A 214 -12.39 7.20 1.87
C PRO A 214 -11.16 7.10 2.77
N ALA A 215 -10.25 6.16 2.46
CA ALA A 215 -9.00 5.99 3.23
C ALA A 215 -8.09 7.21 3.11
N TRP A 216 -7.97 7.79 1.92
CA TRP A 216 -7.26 9.03 1.67
C TRP A 216 -7.88 10.18 2.47
N CYS A 217 -9.21 10.34 2.44
CA CYS A 217 -9.89 11.38 3.21
C CYS A 217 -9.55 11.27 4.70
N TRP A 218 -9.62 10.05 5.26
CA TRP A 218 -9.25 9.80 6.64
C TRP A 218 -7.79 10.16 6.94
N SER A 219 -6.84 9.72 6.10
CA SER A 219 -5.41 9.99 6.29
C SER A 219 -5.04 11.47 6.15
N GLN A 220 -5.72 12.20 5.28
CA GLN A 220 -5.48 13.62 4.99
C GLN A 220 -6.37 14.57 5.82
N GLY A 221 -7.16 14.04 6.77
CA GLY A 221 -8.04 14.84 7.61
C GLY A 221 -9.21 15.51 6.88
N GLN A 222 -9.59 15.00 5.70
CA GLN A 222 -10.73 15.45 4.92
C GLN A 222 -11.99 14.64 5.25
N GLU A 223 -13.17 15.15 4.89
CA GLU A 223 -14.42 14.42 5.11
C GLU A 223 -14.89 13.72 3.83
N TYR A 224 -15.04 12.41 3.89
CA TYR A 224 -15.75 11.65 2.86
C TYR A 224 -17.27 11.78 3.09
N VAL A 225 -17.95 12.50 2.19
CA VAL A 225 -19.40 12.77 2.29
C VAL A 225 -20.23 11.59 1.78
N GLY A 226 -19.73 10.86 0.78
CA GLY A 226 -20.37 9.67 0.24
C GLY A 226 -20.15 9.47 -1.26
N ALA A 227 -20.80 8.46 -1.83
CA ALA A 227 -20.76 8.16 -3.26
C ALA A 227 -22.16 8.01 -3.86
N ARG A 228 -22.28 8.32 -5.15
CA ARG A 228 -23.49 8.08 -5.96
C ARG A 228 -23.11 7.40 -7.28
N SER A 229 -23.92 6.44 -7.73
CA SER A 229 -23.72 5.81 -9.04
C SER A 229 -23.90 6.81 -10.17
N LEU A 230 -23.13 6.68 -11.25
CA LEU A 230 -23.34 7.46 -12.48
C LEU A 230 -24.47 6.83 -13.30
N GLU A 231 -25.49 7.61 -13.66
CA GLU A 231 -26.71 7.07 -14.31
C GLU A 231 -26.51 6.62 -15.76
N ARG A 232 -25.51 7.19 -16.46
CA ARG A 232 -25.29 6.97 -17.91
C ARG A 232 -23.95 6.32 -18.24
N GLU A 233 -23.12 6.07 -17.23
CA GLU A 233 -21.72 5.65 -17.38
C GLU A 233 -21.39 4.62 -16.30
N ARG A 234 -20.44 3.72 -16.57
CA ARG A 234 -19.95 2.77 -15.57
C ARG A 234 -19.10 3.55 -14.56
N GLY A 235 -19.37 3.41 -13.25
CA GLY A 235 -18.60 4.07 -12.20
C GLY A 235 -19.44 4.83 -11.18
N ALA A 236 -18.77 5.59 -10.33
CA ALA A 236 -19.38 6.37 -9.25
C ALA A 236 -18.78 7.79 -9.17
N ALA A 237 -19.56 8.70 -8.59
CA ALA A 237 -19.13 10.03 -8.18
C ALA A 237 -18.96 10.05 -6.66
N TYR A 238 -17.72 10.26 -6.21
CA TYR A 238 -17.32 10.33 -4.81
C TYR A 238 -17.24 11.79 -4.36
N VAL A 239 -17.92 12.16 -3.29
CA VAL A 239 -17.97 13.53 -2.79
C VAL A 239 -17.11 13.65 -1.54
N VAL A 240 -16.16 14.57 -1.56
CA VAL A 240 -15.23 14.86 -0.48
C VAL A 240 -15.38 16.32 -0.07
N ARG A 241 -15.44 16.62 1.22
CA ARG A 241 -15.47 17.98 1.75
C ARG A 241 -14.13 18.34 2.35
N ARG A 242 -13.61 19.51 1.96
CA ARG A 242 -12.38 20.06 2.53
C ARG A 242 -12.60 20.47 3.98
N ARG A 243 -11.77 19.99 4.89
CA ARG A 243 -11.83 20.32 6.33
C ARG A 243 -10.63 21.11 6.84
N VAL A 244 -9.49 21.01 6.15
CA VAL A 244 -8.23 21.72 6.43
C VAL A 244 -7.71 22.40 5.17
#